data_AF-A0A2D7WIK6-F1
#
_entry.id   AF-A0A2D7WIK6-F1
#
_cell.length_a   1.000
_cell.length_b   1.000
_cell.length_c   1.000
_cell.angle_alpha   90.00
_cell.angle_beta   90.00
_cell.angle_gamma   90.00
#
_symmetry.space_group_name_H-M   'P 1'
#
loop_
_entity.id
_entity.type
_entity.pdbx_description
1 polymer ?
#
loop_
_entity_poly.entity_id
_entity_poly.type
_entity_poly.pdbx_seq_one_letter_code
_entity_poly.pdbx_strand_id
1 'polypeptide(L)'
;YATSHIYRGNTDRSRDQDINGIHFVDIPWVFNSDSAIRQAINAHFARSDAFQRMYALGVDSFRLHMRINQLRTGSGQVFGETGTLTLNALGQIERELTLAEIRGGVAVIDASSQE
;
A
#
# COMPACT_ATOMS: atom_id res chain seq x y z
N TYR A 1 -9.10 4.24 15.06
CA TYR A 1 -7.91 4.29 14.19
C TYR A 1 -6.93 3.18 14.57
N ALA A 2 -6.25 2.57 13.59
CA ALA A 2 -5.28 1.50 13.77
C ALA A 2 -4.21 1.50 12.64
N THR A 3 -3.19 0.65 12.77
CA THR A 3 -2.17 0.43 11.73
C THR A 3 -2.50 -0.77 10.85
N SER A 4 -1.74 -0.99 9.79
CA SER A 4 -1.90 -2.09 8.83
C SER A 4 -1.93 -3.50 9.45
N HIS A 5 -1.44 -3.68 10.68
CA HIS A 5 -1.41 -4.98 11.36
C HIS A 5 -2.79 -5.59 11.63
N ILE A 6 -3.85 -4.77 11.68
CA ILE A 6 -5.20 -5.29 11.94
C ILE A 6 -5.78 -6.06 10.75
N TYR A 7 -5.25 -5.84 9.54
CA TYR A 7 -5.76 -6.42 8.31
C TYR A 7 -4.68 -7.21 7.59
N ARG A 8 -4.94 -8.49 7.31
CA ARG A 8 -3.91 -9.36 6.70
C ARG A 8 -3.58 -9.01 5.26
N GLY A 9 -4.36 -8.14 4.63
CA GLY A 9 -4.19 -7.77 3.22
C GLY A 9 -4.97 -8.67 2.25
N ASN A 10 -5.71 -9.64 2.79
CA ASN A 10 -6.68 -10.47 2.08
C ASN A 10 -8.01 -10.45 2.84
N THR A 11 -9.10 -10.35 2.07
CA THR A 11 -10.45 -10.27 2.62
C THR A 11 -10.84 -11.61 3.24
N ASP A 12 -11.13 -11.60 4.54
CA ASP A 12 -11.72 -12.71 5.26
C ASP A 12 -12.90 -12.16 6.05
N ARG A 13 -14.09 -12.18 5.44
CA ARG A 13 -15.28 -11.52 6.02
C ARG A 13 -15.61 -12.03 7.40
N SER A 14 -15.40 -13.32 7.67
CA SER A 14 -15.70 -13.90 8.98
C SER A 14 -14.77 -13.35 10.05
N ARG A 15 -13.47 -13.27 9.77
CA ARG A 15 -12.47 -12.72 10.70
C ARG A 15 -12.60 -11.21 10.84
N ASP A 16 -12.75 -10.51 9.72
CA ASP A 16 -12.67 -9.07 9.66
C ASP A 16 -13.98 -8.40 10.13
N GLN A 17 -15.07 -9.15 10.29
CA GLN A 17 -16.32 -8.63 10.84
C GLN A 17 -16.17 -8.13 12.28
N ASP A 18 -15.26 -8.72 13.07
CA ASP A 18 -14.98 -8.30 14.46
C ASP A 18 -14.33 -6.92 14.55
N ILE A 19 -13.74 -6.43 13.45
CA ILE A 19 -13.06 -5.13 13.37
C ILE A 19 -13.81 -4.12 12.50
N ASN A 20 -15.11 -4.35 12.24
CA ASN A 20 -15.97 -3.39 11.53
C ASN A 20 -15.95 -1.99 12.16
N GLY A 21 -15.99 -0.95 11.32
CA GLY A 21 -15.93 0.46 11.70
C GLY A 21 -14.54 0.98 12.07
N ILE A 22 -13.54 0.09 12.17
CA ILE A 22 -12.17 0.51 12.44
C ILE A 22 -11.57 1.13 11.17
N HIS A 23 -11.13 2.38 11.30
CA HIS A 23 -10.30 3.05 10.32
C HIS A 23 -8.84 2.67 10.52
N PHE A 24 -8.12 2.37 9.45
CA PHE A 24 -6.71 1.98 9.48
C PHE A 24 -5.98 2.45 8.23
N VAL A 25 -4.66 2.55 8.32
CA VAL A 25 -3.81 2.88 7.18
C VAL A 25 -3.06 1.65 6.68
N ASP A 26 -2.96 1.49 5.36
CA ASP A 26 -2.15 0.46 4.72
C ASP A 26 -1.63 0.94 3.36
N ILE A 27 -0.81 0.11 2.73
CA ILE A 27 -0.27 0.42 1.41
C ILE A 27 -1.34 0.27 0.30
N PRO A 28 -1.33 1.10 -0.76
CA PRO A 28 -2.26 1.01 -1.90
C PRO A 28 -2.33 -0.39 -2.52
N TRP A 29 -1.21 -1.13 -2.52
CA TRP A 29 -1.12 -2.51 -3.01
C TRP A 29 -2.20 -3.43 -2.44
N VAL A 30 -2.59 -3.25 -1.17
CA VAL A 30 -3.58 -4.09 -0.50
C VAL A 30 -4.96 -3.92 -1.14
N PHE A 31 -5.30 -2.71 -1.56
CA PHE A 31 -6.61 -2.33 -2.08
C PHE A 31 -6.73 -2.45 -3.60
N ASN A 32 -5.60 -2.48 -4.32
CA ASN A 32 -5.58 -2.57 -5.78
C ASN A 32 -5.27 -3.99 -6.26
N SER A 33 -6.30 -4.84 -6.40
CA SER A 33 -6.16 -6.19 -6.99
C SER A 33 -5.90 -6.19 -8.49
N ASP A 34 -6.21 -5.09 -9.16
CA ASP A 34 -6.18 -4.98 -10.63
C ASP A 34 -4.81 -4.54 -11.16
N SER A 35 -3.86 -4.27 -10.26
CA SER A 35 -2.47 -3.96 -10.60
C SER A 35 -1.84 -5.11 -11.41
N ALA A 36 -1.46 -4.83 -12.65
CA ALA A 36 -0.87 -5.83 -13.56
C ALA A 36 0.41 -6.47 -12.98
N ILE A 37 1.24 -5.69 -12.29
CA ILE A 37 2.46 -6.20 -11.66
C ILE A 37 2.12 -7.13 -10.47
N ARG A 38 1.07 -6.83 -9.71
CA ARG A 38 0.56 -7.70 -8.64
C ARG A 38 0.04 -9.01 -9.19
N GLN A 39 -0.73 -8.97 -10.27
CA GLN A 39 -1.23 -10.18 -10.93
C GLN A 39 -0.09 -11.04 -11.46
N ALA A 40 0.91 -10.43 -12.11
CA ALA A 40 2.10 -11.13 -12.58
C ALA A 40 2.86 -11.81 -11.43
N ILE A 41 3.08 -11.10 -10.31
CA ILE A 41 3.72 -11.69 -9.12
C ILE A 41 2.92 -12.86 -8.57
N ASN A 42 1.60 -12.71 -8.46
CA ASN A 42 0.74 -13.76 -7.93
C ASN A 42 0.71 -15.00 -8.84
N ALA A 43 0.85 -14.82 -10.16
CA ALA A 43 0.90 -15.92 -11.13
C ALA A 43 2.24 -16.68 -11.13
N HIS A 44 3.36 -15.99 -10.87
CA HIS A 44 4.70 -16.57 -11.01
C HIS A 44 5.37 -17.01 -9.71
N PHE A 45 4.96 -16.47 -8.56
CA PHE A 45 5.56 -16.82 -7.27
C PHE A 45 4.58 -17.60 -6.40
N ALA A 46 4.95 -18.84 -6.05
CA ALA A 46 4.20 -19.65 -5.09
C ALA A 46 4.19 -18.98 -3.70
N ARG A 47 3.05 -19.04 -3.01
CA ARG A 47 2.85 -18.43 -1.66
C ARG A 47 3.14 -16.93 -1.64
N SER A 48 2.83 -16.25 -2.74
CA SER A 48 3.01 -14.80 -2.89
C SER A 48 2.17 -14.00 -1.90
N ASP A 49 1.08 -14.57 -1.38
CA ASP A 49 0.20 -14.01 -0.36
C ASP A 49 0.94 -13.64 0.93
N ALA A 50 1.93 -14.44 1.34
CA ALA A 50 2.70 -14.20 2.56
C ALA A 50 3.62 -12.96 2.48
N PHE A 51 3.96 -12.51 1.27
CA PHE A 51 4.98 -11.48 1.05
C PHE A 51 4.48 -10.28 0.22
N GLN A 52 3.16 -10.11 0.08
CA GLN A 52 2.55 -9.03 -0.71
C GLN A 52 3.16 -7.64 -0.45
N ARG A 53 3.30 -7.25 0.81
CA ARG A 53 3.89 -5.94 1.19
C ARG A 53 5.39 -5.85 0.85
N MET A 54 6.11 -6.96 0.89
CA MET A 54 7.52 -7.02 0.49
C MET A 54 7.68 -6.92 -1.03
N TYR A 55 6.78 -7.54 -1.80
CA TYR A 55 6.77 -7.39 -3.25
C TYR A 55 6.48 -5.95 -3.67
N ALA A 56 5.49 -5.30 -3.04
CA ALA A 56 5.22 -3.88 -3.25
C ALA A 56 6.47 -3.02 -2.98
N LEU A 57 7.17 -3.29 -1.87
CA LEU A 57 8.44 -2.62 -1.54
C LEU A 57 9.51 -2.85 -2.62
N GLY A 58 9.63 -4.06 -3.16
CA GLY A 58 10.58 -4.36 -4.24
C GLY A 58 10.26 -3.60 -5.53
N VAL A 59 8.99 -3.57 -5.93
CA VAL A 59 8.51 -2.80 -7.09
C VAL A 59 8.86 -1.32 -6.94
N ASP A 60 8.55 -0.74 -5.78
CA ASP A 60 8.83 0.67 -5.52
C ASP A 60 10.32 0.97 -5.39
N SER A 61 11.11 0.06 -4.81
CA SER A 61 12.58 0.22 -4.75
C SER A 61 13.17 0.35 -6.15
N PHE A 62 12.71 -0.47 -7.10
CA PHE A 62 13.13 -0.37 -8.50
C PHE A 62 12.68 0.95 -9.15
N ARG A 63 11.43 1.38 -8.93
CA ARG A 63 10.90 2.65 -9.45
C ARG A 63 11.66 3.85 -8.87
N LEU A 64 11.96 3.83 -7.58
CA LEU A 64 12.71 4.87 -6.88
C LEU A 64 14.14 5.00 -7.41
N HIS A 65 14.83 3.89 -7.68
CA HIS A 65 16.17 3.93 -8.25
C HIS A 65 16.22 4.77 -9.55
N MET A 66 15.21 4.63 -10.40
CA MET A 66 15.11 5.38 -11.67
C MET A 66 14.77 6.87 -11.47
N ARG A 67 14.14 7.25 -10.35
CA ARG A 67 13.61 8.61 -10.11
C ARG A 67 14.32 9.38 -9.00
N ILE A 68 15.28 8.78 -8.29
CA ILE A 68 15.87 9.36 -7.09
C ILE A 68 16.51 10.74 -7.34
N ASN A 69 17.16 10.93 -8.49
CA ASN A 69 17.75 12.21 -8.85
C ASN A 69 16.70 13.31 -9.06
N GLN A 70 15.53 12.96 -9.60
CA GLN A 70 14.40 13.88 -9.75
C GLN A 70 13.79 14.23 -8.39
N LEU A 71 13.67 13.25 -7.49
CA LEU A 71 13.17 13.51 -6.13
C LEU A 71 14.10 14.46 -5.36
N ARG A 72 15.42 14.36 -5.56
CA ARG A 72 16.40 15.27 -4.93
C ARG A 72 16.29 16.72 -5.38
N THR A 73 15.65 17.03 -6.51
CA THR A 73 15.44 18.43 -6.94
C THR A 73 14.26 19.11 -6.26
N GLY A 74 13.51 18.39 -5.40
CA GLY A 74 12.62 19.00 -4.38
C GLY A 74 11.15 19.18 -4.76
N SER A 75 10.69 18.70 -5.92
CA SER A 75 9.29 18.88 -6.36
C SER A 75 8.62 17.62 -6.93
N GLY A 76 9.24 16.46 -6.76
CA GLY A 76 8.73 15.19 -7.30
C GLY A 76 8.10 14.31 -6.23
N GLN A 77 7.10 13.54 -6.64
CA GLN A 77 6.60 12.38 -5.90
C GLN A 77 6.48 11.18 -6.82
N VAL A 78 6.53 9.98 -6.25
CA VAL A 78 6.28 8.72 -6.97
C VAL A 78 5.02 8.10 -6.41
N PHE A 79 4.01 7.91 -7.25
CA PHE A 79 2.84 7.11 -6.90
C PHE A 79 3.25 5.63 -6.95
N GLY A 80 3.58 5.09 -5.78
CA GLY A 80 4.08 3.73 -5.60
C GLY A 80 3.01 2.75 -5.14
N GLU A 81 3.37 1.48 -5.14
CA GLU A 81 2.55 0.41 -4.55
C GLU A 81 2.52 0.47 -3.02
N THR A 82 3.53 1.10 -2.40
CA THR A 82 3.69 1.28 -0.96
C THR A 82 3.17 2.63 -0.44
N GLY A 83 2.65 3.49 -1.34
CA GLY A 83 2.11 4.80 -1.00
C GLY A 83 2.57 5.88 -1.99
N THR A 84 2.19 7.13 -1.71
CA THR A 84 2.84 8.28 -2.36
C THR A 84 4.21 8.46 -1.71
N LEU A 85 5.27 8.36 -2.52
CA LEU A 85 6.65 8.38 -2.05
C LEU A 85 7.27 9.74 -2.34
N THR A 86 7.78 10.38 -1.29
CA THR A 86 8.52 11.64 -1.37
C THR A 86 9.90 11.46 -0.73
N LEU A 87 10.84 12.34 -1.07
CA LEU A 87 12.17 12.35 -0.47
C LEU A 87 12.28 13.59 0.42
N ASN A 88 12.49 13.38 1.71
CA ASN A 88 12.65 14.50 2.64
C ASN A 88 14.06 15.10 2.58
N ALA A 89 14.27 16.22 3.28
CA ALA A 89 15.55 16.93 3.30
C ALA A 89 16.73 16.10 3.84
N LEU A 90 16.45 15.03 4.60
CA LEU A 90 17.45 14.10 5.13
C LEU A 90 17.77 12.96 4.14
N GLY A 91 17.16 12.95 2.96
CA GLY A 91 17.32 11.88 1.97
C GLY A 91 16.59 10.59 2.35
N GLN A 92 15.57 10.68 3.21
CA GLN A 92 14.74 9.53 3.59
C GLN A 92 13.46 9.50 2.76
N ILE A 93 13.00 8.30 2.42
CA ILE A 93 11.73 8.12 1.73
C ILE A 93 10.60 8.21 2.75
N GLU A 94 9.74 9.20 2.57
CA GLU A 94 8.47 9.33 3.29
C GLU A 94 7.35 8.71 2.45
N ARG A 95 6.36 8.15 3.14
CA ARG A 95 5.25 7.43 2.51
C ARG A 95 3.93 7.93 3.06
N GLU A 96 3.09 8.40 2.17
CA GLU A 96 1.68 8.63 2.46
C GLU A 96 0.89 7.34 2.17
N LEU A 97 0.22 6.82 3.20
CA LEU A 97 -0.52 5.56 3.15
C LEU A 97 -2.01 5.80 2.87
N THR A 98 -2.69 4.77 2.36
CA THR A 98 -4.12 4.82 2.11
C THR A 98 -4.90 4.60 3.41
N LEU A 99 -5.78 5.54 3.76
CA LEU A 99 -6.76 5.33 4.82
C LEU A 99 -7.92 4.46 4.29
N ALA A 100 -8.32 3.50 5.10
CA ALA A 100 -9.42 2.60 4.80
C ALA A 100 -10.25 2.33 6.06
N GLU A 101 -11.47 1.84 5.86
CA GLU A 101 -12.38 1.39 6.90
C GLU A 101 -12.83 -0.04 6.63
N ILE A 102 -12.98 -0.85 7.67
CA ILE A 102 -13.62 -2.15 7.54
C ILE A 102 -15.15 -1.99 7.56
N ARG A 103 -15.83 -2.33 6.47
CA ARG A 103 -17.29 -2.27 6.31
C ARG A 103 -17.84 -3.64 5.94
N GLY A 104 -18.64 -4.25 6.81
CA GLY A 104 -19.21 -5.57 6.58
C GLY A 104 -18.15 -6.68 6.39
N GLY A 105 -17.03 -6.58 7.12
CA GLY A 105 -15.89 -7.51 7.03
C GLY A 105 -15.06 -7.33 5.75
N VAL A 106 -15.18 -6.20 5.05
CA VAL A 106 -14.41 -5.88 3.85
C VAL A 106 -13.69 -4.56 4.05
N ALA A 107 -12.40 -4.52 3.73
CA ALA A 107 -11.64 -3.27 3.74
C ALA A 107 -12.02 -2.41 2.52
N VAL A 108 -12.44 -1.17 2.77
CA VAL A 108 -12.86 -0.20 1.76
C VAL A 108 -12.05 1.08 1.94
N ILE A 109 -11.48 1.62 0.86
CA ILE A 109 -10.74 2.88 0.90
C ILE A 109 -11.69 4.00 1.36
N ASP A 110 -11.20 4.84 2.27
CA ASP A 110 -11.92 6.03 2.70
C ASP A 110 -11.61 7.20 1.74
N ALA A 111 -12.55 7.47 0.83
CA ALA A 111 -12.41 8.49 -0.21
C ALA A 111 -12.34 9.92 0.34
N SER A 112 -12.66 10.14 1.62
CA SER A 112 -12.54 11.45 2.28
C SER A 112 -11.09 11.88 2.56
N SER A 113 -10.12 10.99 2.29
CA SER A 113 -8.69 11.24 2.54
C SER A 113 -7.91 11.74 1.32
N GLN A 114 -8.61 12.09 0.22
CA GLN A 114 -8.00 12.67 -0.99
C GLN A 114 -8.36 14.15 -1.21
N GLU A 115 -8.98 14.80 -0.22
CA GLU A 115 -9.18 16.26 -0.14
C GLU A 115 -8.10 16.90 0.74
#